data_AF-A0AAW1ZRI5-F1
#
_entry.id   AF-A0AAW1ZRI5-F1
#
_cell.length_a   1.000
_cell.length_b   1.000
_cell.length_c   1.000
_cell.angle_alpha   90.00
_cell.angle_beta   90.00
_cell.angle_gamma   90.00
#
_symmetry.space_group_name_H-M   'P 1'
#
loop_
_entity.id
_entity.type
_entity.pdbx_description
1 polymer ?
#
loop_
_entity_poly.entity_id
_entity_poly.type
_entity_poly.pdbx_seq_one_letter_code
_entity_poly.pdbx_strand_id
1 'polypeptide(L)'
;MFVSVRIVLMGTDVKENSQVGNFLLGRVAFDSEAPPDVVEKIGGRLKDRHVMVINSPQLLQTNISDHQITQTVRKCVNLSDPGPHVIVLLLKHDQCSAEDQEHVEKVLHSFSELVFQHTMVITTQEPTETNEILQKIIQKCCNRHFSLQSSSSPDDLLQMLEDIEQNNDERHLVCDENSDYIHFSKVIMNI
;
A
#
# COMPACT_ATOMS: atom_id res chain seq x y z
N MET A 1 19.15 -4.42 18.06
CA MET A 1 17.70 -4.17 18.01
C MET A 1 17.32 -4.36 16.55
N PHE A 2 16.56 -5.40 16.19
CA PHE A 2 16.18 -5.60 14.79
C PHE A 2 15.08 -4.58 14.45
N VAL A 3 15.32 -3.69 13.49
CA VAL A 3 14.28 -2.79 12.98
C VAL A 3 13.31 -3.64 12.17
N SER A 4 12.03 -3.59 12.52
CA SER A 4 10.99 -4.31 11.77
C SER A 4 10.50 -3.44 10.62
N VAL A 5 10.51 -3.98 9.40
CA VAL A 5 9.93 -3.34 8.22
C VAL A 5 8.42 -3.27 8.40
N ARG A 6 7.82 -2.13 8.10
CA ARG A 6 6.38 -1.87 8.29
C ARG A 6 5.80 -1.54 6.92
N ILE A 7 4.92 -2.41 6.47
CA ILE A 7 4.38 -2.41 5.11
C ILE A 7 2.90 -2.13 5.20
N VAL A 8 2.42 -1.08 4.53
CA VAL A 8 0.99 -0.84 4.36
C VAL A 8 0.57 -1.39 3.01
N LEU A 9 -0.34 -2.36 3.00
CA LEU A 9 -0.86 -3.01 1.80
C LEU A 9 -2.27 -2.50 1.51
N MET A 10 -2.48 -1.91 0.33
CA MET A 10 -3.73 -1.26 -0.06
C MET A 10 -4.18 -1.77 -1.42
N GLY A 11 -5.48 -2.02 -1.58
CA GLY A 11 -6.05 -2.53 -2.82
C GLY A 11 -7.53 -2.20 -2.91
N THR A 12 -8.25 -3.01 -3.70
CA THR A 12 -9.71 -2.91 -3.92
C THR A 12 -10.48 -4.16 -3.51
N ASP A 13 -9.81 -5.28 -3.28
CA ASP A 13 -10.41 -6.59 -3.02
C ASP A 13 -9.76 -7.27 -1.80
N VAL A 14 -10.59 -7.70 -0.85
CA VAL A 14 -10.12 -8.31 0.41
C VAL A 14 -9.37 -9.62 0.15
N LYS A 15 -9.82 -10.45 -0.80
CA LYS A 15 -9.22 -11.76 -1.07
C LYS A 15 -7.85 -11.61 -1.68
N GLU A 16 -7.72 -10.72 -2.67
CA GLU A 16 -6.44 -10.45 -3.32
C GLU A 16 -5.44 -9.80 -2.35
N ASN A 17 -5.89 -8.84 -1.54
CA ASN A 17 -5.06 -8.27 -0.47
C ASN A 17 -4.59 -9.33 0.52
N SER A 18 -5.49 -10.18 1.01
CA SER A 18 -5.13 -11.27 1.93
C SER A 18 -4.18 -12.27 1.27
N GLN A 19 -4.34 -12.58 -0.02
CA GLN A 19 -3.40 -13.41 -0.78
C GLN A 19 -1.99 -12.79 -0.82
N VAL A 20 -1.88 -11.50 -1.14
CA VAL A 20 -0.59 -10.79 -1.20
C VAL A 20 0.03 -10.66 0.20
N GLY A 21 -0.76 -10.35 1.22
CA GLY A 21 -0.31 -10.29 2.61
C GLY A 21 0.19 -11.66 3.11
N ASN A 22 -0.49 -12.74 2.74
CA ASN A 22 -0.08 -14.11 3.06
C ASN A 22 1.19 -14.52 2.31
N PHE A 23 1.33 -14.10 1.06
CA PHE A 23 2.55 -14.29 0.27
C PHE A 23 3.74 -13.58 0.92
N LEU A 24 3.58 -12.31 1.33
CA LEU A 24 4.58 -11.52 2.07
C LEU A 24 5.02 -12.20 3.37
N LEU A 25 4.10 -12.86 4.07
CA LEU A 25 4.36 -13.51 5.36
C LEU A 25 4.73 -15.00 5.25
N GLY A 26 4.70 -15.58 4.05
CA GLY A 26 4.96 -16.99 3.79
C GLY A 26 4.00 -17.97 4.50
N ARG A 27 2.83 -17.50 4.94
CA ARG A 27 1.82 -18.31 5.66
C ARG A 27 0.42 -17.70 5.52
N VAL A 28 -0.60 -18.51 5.75
CA VAL A 28 -1.98 -18.03 5.87
C VAL A 28 -2.13 -17.26 7.18
N ALA A 29 -2.25 -15.94 7.10
CA ALA A 29 -2.27 -15.03 8.24
C ALA A 29 -3.46 -14.07 8.22
N PHE A 30 -3.84 -13.56 7.05
CA PHE A 30 -5.01 -12.69 6.84
C PHE A 30 -6.26 -13.49 6.48
N ASP A 31 -7.41 -13.03 6.99
CA ASP A 31 -8.73 -13.57 6.66
C ASP A 31 -9.20 -12.99 5.33
N SER A 32 -9.52 -13.84 4.36
CA SER A 32 -10.01 -13.43 3.04
C SER A 32 -11.49 -13.04 3.05
N GLU A 33 -12.21 -13.27 4.14
CA GLU A 33 -13.63 -12.95 4.31
C GLU A 33 -13.87 -11.84 5.36
N ALA A 34 -12.80 -11.16 5.80
CA ALA A 34 -12.91 -10.01 6.69
C ALA A 34 -13.72 -8.87 6.05
N PRO A 35 -14.44 -8.05 6.83
CA PRO A 35 -15.08 -6.86 6.30
C PRO A 35 -14.04 -5.91 5.66
N PRO A 36 -14.33 -5.31 4.50
CA PRO A 36 -13.35 -4.53 3.74
C PRO A 36 -12.85 -3.26 4.47
N ASP A 37 -13.60 -2.78 5.45
CA ASP A 37 -13.28 -1.61 6.28
C ASP A 37 -12.42 -1.92 7.50
N VAL A 38 -12.12 -3.20 7.73
CA VAL A 38 -11.21 -3.63 8.78
C VAL A 38 -9.77 -3.50 8.30
N VAL A 39 -9.00 -2.73 9.07
CA VAL A 39 -7.53 -2.68 8.95
C VAL A 39 -6.92 -3.65 9.93
N GLU A 40 -6.16 -4.61 9.42
CA GLU A 40 -5.48 -5.64 10.20
C GLU A 40 -3.97 -5.36 10.26
N LYS A 41 -3.35 -5.64 11.41
CA LYS A 41 -1.89 -5.55 11.59
C LYS A 41 -1.38 -6.92 12.00
N ILE A 42 -0.57 -7.53 11.15
CA ILE A 42 -0.02 -8.87 11.39
C ILE A 42 1.50 -8.85 11.24
N GLY A 43 2.18 -9.44 12.22
CA GLY A 43 3.61 -9.65 12.20
C GLY A 43 4.02 -11.03 11.68
N GLY A 44 5.21 -11.09 11.11
CA GLY A 44 5.85 -12.35 10.74
C GLY A 44 7.29 -12.15 10.31
N ARG A 45 7.79 -13.14 9.56
CA ARG A 45 9.14 -13.15 9.03
C ARG A 45 9.10 -13.35 7.52
N LEU A 46 9.83 -12.51 6.81
CA LEU A 46 10.20 -12.72 5.41
C LEU A 46 11.68 -13.09 5.42
N LYS A 47 11.98 -14.38 5.21
CA LYS A 47 13.29 -15.00 5.54
C LYS A 47 13.72 -14.68 6.99
N ASP A 48 14.80 -13.94 7.13
CA ASP A 48 15.37 -13.57 8.42
C ASP A 48 14.91 -12.21 8.95
N ARG A 49 14.04 -11.54 8.19
CA ARG A 49 13.63 -10.17 8.43
C ARG A 49 12.27 -10.10 9.11
N HIS A 50 12.15 -9.30 10.17
CA HIS A 50 10.87 -9.07 10.84
C HIS A 50 10.05 -8.06 10.04
N VAL A 51 8.86 -8.48 9.61
CA VAL A 51 7.94 -7.63 8.86
C VAL A 51 6.62 -7.51 9.60
N MET A 52 6.04 -6.31 9.54
CA MET A 52 4.68 -6.02 9.96
C MET A 52 3.90 -5.59 8.73
N VAL A 53 2.83 -6.30 8.41
CA VAL A 53 1.92 -5.96 7.31
C VAL A 53 0.64 -5.37 7.89
N ILE A 54 0.32 -4.16 7.46
CA ILE A 54 -0.90 -3.44 7.77
C ILE A 54 -1.80 -3.55 6.53
N ASN A 55 -2.79 -4.43 6.56
CA ASN A 55 -3.70 -4.67 5.44
C ASN A 55 -4.87 -3.69 5.47
N SER A 56 -5.09 -2.97 4.38
CA SER A 56 -6.19 -1.99 4.21
C SER A 56 -6.86 -2.17 2.83
N PRO A 57 -7.71 -3.20 2.69
CA PRO A 57 -8.15 -3.70 1.38
C PRO A 57 -9.12 -2.81 0.62
N GLN A 58 -9.76 -1.83 1.27
CA GLN A 58 -10.72 -0.94 0.60
C GLN A 58 -10.13 0.39 0.12
N LEU A 59 -8.87 0.70 0.47
CA LEU A 59 -8.40 2.09 0.37
C LEU A 59 -8.31 2.59 -1.08
N LEU A 60 -8.16 1.71 -2.06
CA LEU A 60 -8.13 2.07 -3.47
C LEU A 60 -9.50 1.96 -4.16
N GLN A 61 -10.58 1.65 -3.44
CA GLN A 61 -11.93 1.65 -4.02
C GLN A 61 -12.38 3.11 -4.24
N THR A 62 -12.77 3.48 -5.47
CA THR A 62 -13.11 4.87 -5.81
C THR A 62 -14.42 5.37 -5.20
N ASN A 63 -15.27 4.47 -4.70
CA ASN A 63 -16.56 4.79 -4.11
C ASN A 63 -16.51 5.12 -2.60
N ILE A 64 -15.32 5.17 -1.98
CA ILE A 64 -15.18 5.57 -0.57
C ILE A 64 -15.00 7.09 -0.43
N SER A 65 -15.58 7.66 0.62
CA SER A 65 -15.53 9.10 0.88
C SER A 65 -14.15 9.57 1.37
N ASP A 66 -13.85 10.85 1.19
CA ASP A 66 -12.61 11.47 1.68
C ASP A 66 -12.45 11.34 3.22
N HIS A 67 -13.57 11.32 3.95
CA HIS A 67 -13.57 11.04 5.38
C HIS A 67 -13.09 9.62 5.68
N GLN A 68 -13.59 8.61 4.94
CA GLN A 68 -13.15 7.22 5.09
C GLN A 68 -11.68 7.03 4.71
N ILE A 69 -11.20 7.71 3.67
CA ILE A 69 -9.79 7.74 3.30
C ILE A 69 -8.97 8.28 4.47
N THR A 70 -9.30 9.48 4.96
CA THR A 70 -8.58 10.13 6.06
C THR A 70 -8.53 9.27 7.32
N GLN A 71 -9.65 8.66 7.72
CA GLN A 71 -9.71 7.79 8.91
C GLN A 71 -8.88 6.52 8.73
N THR A 72 -8.97 5.87 7.57
CA THR A 72 -8.22 4.64 7.29
C THR A 72 -6.71 4.92 7.21
N VAL A 73 -6.31 6.01 6.54
CA VAL A 73 -4.91 6.45 6.46
C VAL A 73 -4.35 6.72 7.85
N ARG A 74 -5.06 7.49 8.70
CA ARG A 74 -4.66 7.70 10.10
C ARG A 74 -4.49 6.40 10.86
N LYS A 75 -5.40 5.45 10.68
CA LYS A 75 -5.29 4.12 11.30
C LYS A 75 -4.05 3.37 10.81
N CYS A 76 -3.74 3.44 9.51
CA CYS A 76 -2.50 2.87 8.95
C CYS A 76 -1.25 3.50 9.56
N VAL A 77 -1.20 4.84 9.65
CA VAL A 77 -0.10 5.58 10.26
C VAL A 77 0.10 5.17 11.72
N ASN A 78 -0.97 5.18 12.52
CA ASN A 78 -0.92 4.77 13.92
C ASN A 78 -0.46 3.32 14.10
N LEU A 79 -0.94 2.40 13.25
CA LEU A 79 -0.54 0.99 13.30
C LEU A 79 0.88 0.76 12.80
N SER A 80 1.44 1.70 12.05
CA SER A 80 2.79 1.66 11.50
C SER A 80 3.77 2.57 12.24
N ASP A 81 3.46 3.09 13.43
CA ASP A 81 4.34 3.95 14.22
C ASP A 81 5.81 3.43 14.28
N PRO A 82 6.82 4.30 14.08
CA PRO A 82 6.76 5.75 13.82
C PRO A 82 6.36 6.16 12.38
N GLY A 83 6.06 5.21 11.51
CA GLY A 83 5.60 5.42 10.12
C GLY A 83 5.89 4.20 9.24
N PRO A 84 5.22 4.03 8.11
CA PRO A 84 5.47 2.91 7.22
C PRO A 84 6.85 3.03 6.54
N HIS A 85 7.54 1.92 6.35
CA HIS A 85 8.75 1.90 5.52
C HIS A 85 8.39 1.75 4.04
N VAL A 86 7.36 0.95 3.76
CA VAL A 86 6.91 0.65 2.40
C VAL A 86 5.39 0.76 2.32
N ILE A 87 4.91 1.37 1.24
CA ILE A 87 3.52 1.35 0.82
C ILE A 87 3.40 0.43 -0.40
N VAL A 88 2.48 -0.52 -0.38
CA VAL A 88 2.23 -1.45 -1.48
C VAL A 88 0.85 -1.18 -2.05
N LEU A 89 0.80 -0.83 -3.35
CA LEU A 89 -0.41 -0.71 -4.12
C LEU A 89 -0.69 -2.03 -4.83
N LEU A 90 -1.83 -2.63 -4.55
CA LEU A 90 -2.34 -3.78 -5.29
C LEU A 90 -3.28 -3.29 -6.39
N LEU A 91 -2.84 -3.38 -7.64
CA LEU A 91 -3.57 -2.89 -8.81
C LEU A 91 -3.83 -4.04 -9.79
N LYS A 92 -4.99 -3.97 -10.46
CA LYS A 92 -5.35 -4.89 -11.54
C LYS A 92 -4.92 -4.28 -12.87
N HIS A 93 -4.11 -5.01 -13.64
CA HIS A 93 -3.49 -4.49 -14.85
C HIS A 93 -4.51 -3.98 -15.86
N ASP A 94 -5.48 -4.82 -16.24
CA ASP A 94 -6.44 -4.51 -17.31
C ASP A 94 -7.56 -3.54 -16.87
N GLN A 95 -7.69 -3.26 -15.57
CA GLN A 95 -8.81 -2.47 -15.02
C GLN A 95 -8.41 -1.06 -14.59
N CYS A 96 -7.13 -0.72 -14.61
CA CYS A 96 -6.65 0.57 -14.14
C CYS A 96 -7.06 1.70 -15.10
N SER A 97 -7.92 2.58 -14.63
CA SER A 97 -8.50 3.72 -15.34
C SER A 97 -7.92 5.06 -14.85
N ALA A 98 -8.20 6.15 -15.58
CA ALA A 98 -7.79 7.49 -15.16
C ALA A 98 -8.40 7.89 -13.80
N GLU A 99 -9.61 7.41 -13.48
CA GLU A 99 -10.24 7.62 -12.17
C GLU A 99 -9.44 6.89 -11.06
N ASP A 100 -8.99 5.66 -11.32
CA ASP A 100 -8.14 4.93 -10.37
C ASP A 100 -6.82 5.64 -10.14
N GLN A 101 -6.21 6.21 -11.19
CA GLN A 101 -4.99 7.01 -11.05
C GLN A 101 -5.21 8.21 -10.14
N GLU A 102 -6.26 9.00 -10.37
CA GLU A 102 -6.58 10.17 -9.55
C GLU A 102 -6.82 9.76 -8.08
N HIS A 103 -7.56 8.67 -7.87
CA HIS A 103 -7.86 8.17 -6.54
C HIS A 103 -6.61 7.63 -5.81
N VAL A 104 -5.76 6.86 -6.50
CA VAL A 104 -4.46 6.38 -5.97
C VAL A 104 -3.62 7.58 -5.54
N GLU A 105 -3.53 8.61 -6.37
CA GLU A 105 -2.77 9.82 -6.04
C GLU A 105 -3.36 10.51 -4.80
N LYS A 106 -4.68 10.70 -4.73
CA LYS A 106 -5.35 11.29 -3.56
C LYS A 106 -5.06 10.52 -2.27
N VAL A 107 -5.17 9.19 -2.31
CA VAL A 107 -4.90 8.32 -1.16
C VAL A 107 -3.45 8.43 -0.72
N LEU A 108 -2.50 8.40 -1.67
CA LEU A 108 -1.08 8.49 -1.38
C LEU A 108 -0.71 9.85 -0.76
N HIS A 109 -1.15 10.96 -1.34
CA HIS A 109 -0.88 12.30 -0.77
C HIS A 109 -1.50 12.50 0.61
N SER A 110 -2.51 11.71 0.99
CA SER A 110 -3.05 11.70 2.35
C SER A 110 -2.05 11.14 3.39
N PHE A 111 -1.03 10.39 2.97
CA PHE A 111 0.08 10.00 3.83
C PHE A 111 1.16 11.08 3.91
N SER A 112 1.65 11.54 2.75
CA SER A 112 2.79 12.47 2.65
C SER A 112 3.03 12.88 1.20
N GLU A 113 3.62 14.05 0.97
CA GLU A 113 4.13 14.47 -0.35
C GLU A 113 5.30 13.58 -0.83
N LEU A 114 6.03 12.96 0.10
CA LEU A 114 7.18 12.09 -0.22
C LEU A 114 6.78 10.60 -0.35
N VAL A 115 5.48 10.28 -0.24
CA VAL A 115 4.97 8.91 -0.20
C VAL A 115 5.44 8.05 -1.37
N PHE A 116 5.53 8.62 -2.58
CA PHE A 116 5.92 7.88 -3.78
C PHE A 116 7.31 7.27 -3.65
N GLN A 117 8.23 7.88 -2.89
CA GLN A 117 9.58 7.34 -2.62
C GLN A 117 9.55 6.07 -1.76
N HIS A 118 8.44 5.79 -1.10
CA HIS A 118 8.19 4.59 -0.29
C HIS A 118 7.21 3.61 -0.94
N THR A 119 6.66 3.93 -2.12
CA THR A 119 5.61 3.13 -2.75
C THR A 119 6.14 2.17 -3.81
N MET A 120 5.58 0.96 -3.84
CA MET A 120 5.70 0.02 -4.96
C MET A 120 4.33 -0.49 -5.42
N VAL A 121 4.27 -0.98 -6.66
CA VAL A 121 3.07 -1.55 -7.27
C VAL A 121 3.20 -3.06 -7.37
N ILE A 122 2.18 -3.80 -6.96
CA ILE A 122 2.01 -5.23 -7.22
C ILE A 122 0.80 -5.41 -8.13
N THR A 123 0.96 -6.23 -9.17
CA THR A 123 -0.14 -6.71 -10.01
C THR A 123 -0.29 -8.21 -9.86
N THR A 124 -1.51 -8.74 -9.86
CA THR A 124 -1.80 -10.18 -9.69
C THR A 124 -2.26 -10.88 -10.97
N GLN A 125 -2.40 -10.12 -12.05
CA GLN A 125 -2.91 -10.61 -13.34
C GLN A 125 -1.86 -10.41 -14.42
N GLU A 126 -1.73 -11.41 -15.29
CA GLU A 126 -0.91 -11.26 -16.49
C GLU A 126 -1.52 -10.21 -17.41
N PRO A 127 -0.70 -9.27 -17.93
CA PRO A 127 -1.20 -8.23 -18.81
C PRO A 127 -1.68 -8.84 -20.12
N THR A 128 -2.91 -8.53 -20.53
CA THR A 128 -3.38 -8.87 -21.87
C THR A 128 -2.95 -7.83 -22.90
N GLU A 129 -2.81 -6.57 -22.47
CA GLU A 129 -2.34 -5.45 -23.27
C GLU A 129 -1.56 -4.43 -22.42
N THR A 130 -1.01 -3.39 -23.05
CA THR A 130 -0.32 -2.32 -22.32
C THR A 130 -1.34 -1.35 -21.72
N ASN A 131 -1.37 -1.23 -20.40
CA ASN A 131 -2.16 -0.19 -19.72
C ASN A 131 -1.29 1.05 -19.45
N GLU A 132 -1.46 2.09 -20.26
CA GLU A 132 -0.70 3.35 -20.13
C GLU A 132 -0.92 4.07 -18.79
N ILE A 133 -2.10 3.92 -18.19
CA ILE A 133 -2.42 4.54 -16.91
C ILE A 133 -1.64 3.87 -15.79
N LEU A 134 -1.66 2.54 -15.74
CA LEU A 134 -0.86 1.78 -14.79
C LEU A 134 0.64 2.09 -14.94
N GLN A 135 1.13 2.21 -16.18
CA GLN A 135 2.54 2.60 -16.43
C GLN A 135 2.87 3.97 -15.85
N LYS A 136 1.97 4.96 -15.91
CA LYS A 136 2.18 6.27 -15.26
C LYS A 136 2.26 6.15 -13.74
N ILE A 137 1.42 5.32 -13.12
CA ILE A 137 1.47 5.06 -11.67
C ILE A 137 2.81 4.41 -11.30
N ILE A 138 3.22 3.38 -12.05
CA ILE A 138 4.51 2.68 -11.86
C ILE A 138 5.68 3.65 -11.98
N GLN A 139 5.67 4.53 -12.99
CA GLN A 139 6.71 5.54 -13.20
C GLN A 139 6.79 6.52 -12.02
N LYS A 140 5.65 6.99 -11.49
CA LYS A 140 5.61 7.82 -10.27
C LYS A 140 6.18 7.08 -9.05
N CYS A 141 5.98 5.78 -8.96
CA CYS A 141 6.52 4.91 -7.91
C CYS A 141 7.98 4.48 -8.18
N CYS A 142 8.75 5.27 -8.93
CA CYS A 142 10.16 5.01 -9.27
C CYS A 142 10.38 3.69 -10.03
N ASN A 143 9.42 3.28 -10.86
CA ASN A 143 9.43 2.01 -11.61
C ASN A 143 9.50 0.75 -10.72
N ARG A 144 9.06 0.84 -9.46
CA ARG A 144 8.99 -0.33 -8.57
C ARG A 144 7.69 -1.08 -8.80
N HIS A 145 7.78 -2.13 -9.59
CA HIS A 145 6.66 -2.98 -9.96
C HIS A 145 7.03 -4.46 -9.81
N PHE A 146 6.11 -5.23 -9.25
CA PHE A 146 6.19 -6.69 -9.18
C PHE A 146 4.93 -7.32 -9.76
N SER A 147 5.11 -8.21 -10.74
CA SER A 147 4.03 -9.08 -11.18
C SER A 147 4.01 -10.35 -10.33
N LEU A 148 2.98 -10.50 -9.50
CA LEU A 148 2.78 -11.67 -8.67
C LEU A 148 2.14 -12.79 -9.48
N GLN A 149 2.92 -13.85 -9.70
CA GLN A 149 2.53 -15.07 -10.41
C GLN A 149 2.58 -16.27 -9.45
N SER A 150 1.98 -17.39 -9.84
CA SER A 150 2.05 -18.64 -9.06
C SER A 150 3.46 -19.18 -8.85
N SER A 151 4.41 -18.83 -9.74
CA SER A 151 5.83 -19.19 -9.66
C SER A 151 6.68 -18.17 -8.90
N SER A 152 6.12 -17.03 -8.50
CA SER A 152 6.86 -15.98 -7.79
C SER A 152 7.37 -16.46 -6.44
N SER A 153 8.58 -16.01 -6.09
CA SER A 153 9.17 -16.25 -4.78
C SER A 153 9.04 -15.01 -3.89
N PRO A 154 8.80 -15.16 -2.58
CA PRO A 154 8.88 -14.05 -1.64
C PRO A 154 10.25 -13.35 -1.64
N ASP A 155 11.29 -14.03 -2.13
CA ASP A 155 12.66 -13.53 -2.24
C ASP A 155 12.79 -12.32 -3.18
N ASP A 156 12.10 -12.36 -4.32
CA ASP A 156 12.13 -11.28 -5.32
C ASP A 156 11.48 -10.02 -4.75
N LEU A 157 10.45 -10.21 -3.93
CA LEU A 157 9.75 -9.14 -3.24
C LEU A 157 10.61 -8.56 -2.10
N LEU A 158 11.35 -9.41 -1.38
CA LEU A 158 12.28 -8.96 -0.33
C LEU A 158 13.35 -8.02 -0.90
N GLN A 159 13.94 -8.33 -2.05
CA GLN A 159 14.94 -7.47 -2.69
C GLN A 159 14.36 -6.09 -2.98
N MET A 160 13.13 -6.02 -3.52
CA MET A 160 12.48 -4.73 -3.74
C MET A 160 12.24 -3.97 -2.43
N LEU A 161 11.79 -4.63 -1.36
CA LEU A 161 11.61 -3.96 -0.06
C LEU A 161 12.94 -3.38 0.45
N GLU A 162 14.03 -4.13 0.32
CA GLU A 162 15.38 -3.69 0.69
C GLU A 162 15.85 -2.50 -0.14
N ASP A 163 15.63 -2.51 -1.46
CA ASP A 163 15.99 -1.40 -2.34
C ASP A 163 15.23 -0.12 -1.96
N ILE A 164 13.96 -0.22 -1.57
CA ILE A 164 13.16 0.92 -1.11
C ILE A 164 13.77 1.51 0.16
N GLU A 165 14.09 0.67 1.14
CA GLU A 165 14.64 1.15 2.40
C GLU A 165 16.03 1.75 2.20
N GLN A 166 16.90 1.11 1.43
CA GLN A 166 18.24 1.65 1.13
C GLN A 166 18.17 3.00 0.42
N ASN A 167 17.27 3.14 -0.57
CA ASN A 167 17.08 4.41 -1.29
C ASN A 167 16.51 5.53 -0.40
N ASN A 168 15.94 5.20 0.75
CA ASN A 168 15.42 6.15 1.74
C ASN A 168 16.29 6.23 3.02
N ASP A 169 17.56 5.82 2.94
CA ASP A 169 18.51 5.81 4.07
C ASP A 169 18.01 4.99 5.28
N GLU A 170 17.31 3.89 5.02
CA GLU A 170 16.65 3.02 6.00
C GLU A 170 15.59 3.73 6.86
N ARG A 171 15.17 4.95 6.45
CA ARG A 171 14.15 5.71 7.16
C ARG A 171 12.76 5.26 6.77
N HIS A 172 11.85 5.37 7.72
CA HIS A 172 10.42 5.27 7.44
C HIS A 172 9.89 6.58 6.85
N LEU A 173 8.77 6.49 6.14
CA LEU A 173 8.01 7.64 5.70
C LEU A 173 7.57 8.46 6.92
N VAL A 174 7.80 9.76 6.89
CA VAL A 174 7.20 10.71 7.82
C VAL A 174 5.84 11.10 7.26
N CYS A 175 4.79 10.63 7.92
CA CYS A 175 3.42 10.93 7.54
C CYS A 175 2.98 12.25 8.18
N ASP A 176 2.28 13.07 7.42
CA ASP A 176 1.78 14.34 7.92
C ASP A 176 0.43 14.12 8.62
N GLU A 177 0.45 14.07 9.95
CA GLU A 177 -0.78 13.97 10.76
C GLU A 177 -1.72 15.19 10.57
N ASN A 178 -1.22 16.28 9.95
CA ASN A 178 -1.87 17.57 9.77
C ASN A 178 -1.95 18.05 8.31
N SER A 179 -1.69 17.20 7.31
CA SER A 179 -1.72 17.59 5.88
C SER A 179 -2.94 18.46 5.56
N ASP A 180 -2.76 19.54 4.81
CA ASP A 180 -3.80 20.53 4.53
C ASP A 180 -5.08 19.93 3.89
N TYR A 181 -5.01 18.71 3.34
CA TYR A 181 -6.18 17.91 2.93
C TYR A 181 -7.09 17.49 4.11
N ILE A 182 -6.48 17.14 5.24
CA ILE A 182 -7.15 16.86 6.51
C ILE A 182 -7.81 18.14 7.05
N HIS A 183 -7.20 19.31 6.82
CA HIS A 183 -7.73 20.59 7.26
C HIS A 183 -8.85 21.13 6.34
N PHE A 184 -8.72 20.99 5.01
CA PHE A 184 -9.78 21.31 4.04
C PHE A 184 -11.05 20.51 4.29
N SER A 185 -10.91 19.21 4.60
CA SER A 185 -12.04 18.34 4.93
C SER A 185 -12.73 18.72 6.24
N LYS A 186 -11.98 19.21 7.24
CA LYS A 186 -12.54 19.77 8.50
C LYS A 186 -13.32 21.07 8.27
N VAL A 187 -12.92 21.89 7.29
CA VAL A 187 -13.59 23.16 6.97
C VAL A 187 -14.91 22.89 6.22
N ILE A 188 -14.97 21.91 5.33
CA ILE A 188 -16.20 21.56 4.59
C ILE A 188 -17.25 20.88 5.49
N MET A 189 -16.84 20.17 6.55
CA MET A 189 -17.79 19.50 7.48
C MET A 189 -18.36 20.39 8.61
N ASN A 190 -18.01 21.68 8.65
CA ASN A 190 -18.51 22.63 9.65
C ASN A 190 -19.46 23.71 9.07
N ILE A 191 -20.19 23.37 7.99
CA ILE A 191 -21.22 24.23 7.39
C ILE A 191 -22.55 23.47 7.32
#